data_AF-A0A2N0ZJ86-F1
#
_entry.id   AF-A0A2N0ZJ86-F1
#
_cell.length_a   1.000
_cell.length_b   1.000
_cell.length_c   1.000
_cell.angle_alpha   90.00
_cell.angle_beta   90.00
_cell.angle_gamma   90.00
#
_symmetry.space_group_name_H-M   'P 1'
#
loop_
_entity.id
_entity.type
_entity.pdbx_description
1 polymer ?
#
loop_
_entity_poly.entity_id
_entity_poly.type
_entity_poly.pdbx_seq_one_letter_code
_entity_poly.pdbx_strand_id
1 'polypeptide(L)'
;MFLSIGPTNASAATMKDVPGSAGWKYRVEGPHVDGVNNDWHVHVEKGKVKGAERVTGGKSHKKTLDSAGVPKSVQKNVKKTADFKKGLEKQEKLDKERKKVNKLSWNQIIAKPSVLITMAALVGLTVAKLLTFPKLIFG
;
A
#
# COMPACT_ATOMS: atom_id res chain seq x y z
N MET A 1 33.40 9.29 -5.99
CA MET A 1 32.32 8.43 -6.52
C MET A 1 31.00 9.07 -6.10
N PHE A 2 30.39 9.89 -6.97
CA PHE A 2 29.13 10.56 -6.67
C PHE A 2 27.98 9.59 -6.94
N LEU A 3 27.32 9.09 -5.89
CA LEU A 3 26.07 8.36 -6.02
C LEU A 3 24.99 9.34 -6.46
N SER A 4 24.69 9.33 -7.76
CA SER A 4 23.53 9.99 -8.35
C SER A 4 22.27 9.49 -7.65
N ILE A 5 21.72 10.31 -6.75
CA ILE A 5 20.41 10.11 -6.14
C ILE A 5 19.40 10.52 -7.23
N GLY A 6 19.05 9.57 -8.09
CA GLY A 6 18.00 9.78 -9.09
C GLY A 6 16.72 10.22 -8.38
N PRO A 7 15.96 11.19 -8.93
CA PRO A 7 14.73 11.65 -8.32
C PRO A 7 13.78 10.46 -8.21
N THR A 8 13.50 10.03 -6.98
CA THR A 8 12.45 9.04 -6.72
C THR A 8 11.12 9.74 -6.85
N ASN A 9 10.69 9.95 -8.10
CA ASN A 9 9.30 10.19 -8.39
C ASN A 9 8.55 8.93 -7.98
N ALA A 10 7.86 9.00 -6.85
CA ALA A 10 6.81 8.04 -6.53
C ALA A 10 5.86 8.06 -7.73
N SER A 11 5.91 7.03 -8.56
CA SER A 11 4.99 6.87 -9.68
C SER A 11 3.64 6.53 -9.06
N ALA A 12 2.86 7.56 -8.72
CA ALA A 12 1.50 7.40 -8.22
C ALA A 12 0.74 6.58 -9.27
N ALA A 13 0.15 5.47 -8.86
CA ALA A 13 -0.51 4.57 -9.79
C ALA A 13 -1.65 5.33 -10.50
N THR A 14 -1.63 5.36 -11.83
CA THR A 14 -2.67 6.04 -12.62
C THR A 14 -4.05 5.51 -12.24
N MET A 15 -4.99 6.43 -12.00
CA MET A 15 -6.38 6.09 -11.71
C MET A 15 -7.01 5.34 -12.89
N LYS A 16 -7.58 4.16 -12.63
CA LYS A 16 -8.26 3.30 -13.60
C LYS A 16 -9.77 3.39 -13.42
N ASP A 17 -10.54 3.17 -14.47
CA ASP A 17 -11.99 3.15 -14.34
C ASP A 17 -12.47 1.93 -13.55
N VAL A 18 -13.47 2.12 -12.69
CA VAL A 18 -14.09 1.03 -11.94
C VAL A 18 -15.02 0.25 -12.88
N PRO A 19 -14.78 -1.06 -13.12
CA PRO A 19 -15.61 -1.84 -14.02
C PRO A 19 -17.09 -1.84 -13.58
N GLY A 20 -17.99 -1.53 -14.50
CA GLY A 20 -19.43 -1.48 -14.22
C GLY A 20 -19.84 -0.31 -13.30
N SER A 21 -19.06 0.76 -13.19
CA SER A 21 -19.38 1.94 -12.39
C SER A 21 -18.96 3.24 -13.08
N ALA A 22 -19.83 3.74 -13.95
CA ALA A 22 -19.54 4.88 -14.81
C ALA A 22 -19.11 6.15 -14.04
N GLY A 23 -17.99 6.73 -14.48
CA GLY A 23 -17.39 7.93 -13.92
C GLY A 23 -16.68 7.73 -12.57
N TRP A 24 -16.62 6.51 -12.05
CA TRP A 24 -15.81 6.18 -10.87
C TRP A 24 -14.45 5.66 -11.30
N LYS A 25 -13.42 6.14 -10.61
CA LYS A 25 -12.05 5.68 -10.80
C LYS A 25 -11.47 5.11 -9.52
N TYR A 26 -10.53 4.19 -9.64
CA TYR A 26 -9.81 3.60 -8.52
C TYR A 26 -8.32 3.46 -8.82
N ARG A 27 -7.53 3.40 -7.77
CA ARG A 27 -6.15 2.91 -7.81
C ARG A 27 -5.84 2.15 -6.54
N VAL A 28 -4.95 1.18 -6.63
CA VAL A 28 -4.45 0.42 -5.49
C VAL A 28 -2.98 0.79 -5.32
N GLU A 29 -2.64 1.32 -4.16
CA GLU A 29 -1.32 1.83 -3.85
C GLU A 29 -0.70 1.04 -2.69
N GLY A 30 0.63 0.93 -2.76
CA GLY A 30 1.42 0.33 -1.71
C GLY A 30 1.55 1.27 -0.50
N PRO A 31 2.18 0.76 0.57
CA PRO A 31 2.52 1.56 1.74
C PRO A 31 3.34 2.80 1.39
N HIS A 32 3.05 3.92 2.05
CA HIS A 32 3.73 5.19 1.81
C HIS A 32 4.89 5.40 2.78
N VAL A 33 5.99 5.96 2.27
CA VAL A 33 7.21 6.26 3.04
C VAL A 33 7.00 7.32 4.13
N ASP A 34 5.92 8.08 4.10
CA ASP A 34 5.58 9.07 5.12
C ASP A 34 5.06 8.45 6.43
N GLY A 35 4.87 7.12 6.47
CA GLY A 35 4.44 6.38 7.66
C GLY A 35 2.98 6.61 8.05
N VAL A 36 2.20 7.34 7.24
CA VAL A 36 0.78 7.62 7.51
C VAL A 36 -0.10 6.44 7.09
N ASN A 37 0.33 5.69 6.07
CA ASN A 37 -0.30 4.45 5.62
C ASN A 37 0.78 3.39 5.36
N ASN A 38 1.02 2.55 6.37
CA ASN A 38 1.96 1.43 6.23
C ASN A 38 1.34 0.23 5.51
N ASP A 39 0.07 0.29 5.10
CA ASP A 39 -0.64 -0.80 4.45
C ASP A 39 -1.00 -0.46 2.99
N TRP A 40 -1.13 -1.50 2.18
CA TRP A 40 -1.78 -1.42 0.89
C TRP A 40 -3.19 -0.88 1.06
N HIS A 41 -3.56 0.06 0.22
CA HIS A 41 -4.86 0.72 0.28
C HIS A 41 -5.37 1.06 -1.10
N VAL A 42 -6.69 1.19 -1.20
CA VAL A 42 -7.39 1.57 -2.41
C VAL A 42 -7.89 2.99 -2.26
N HIS A 43 -7.69 3.80 -3.30
CA HIS A 43 -8.36 5.08 -3.47
C HIS A 43 -9.46 4.91 -4.51
N VAL A 44 -10.61 5.53 -4.24
CA VAL A 44 -11.76 5.55 -5.14
C VAL A 44 -12.28 6.98 -5.24
N GLU A 45 -12.47 7.49 -6.45
CA GLU A 45 -12.92 8.86 -6.66
C GLU A 45 -13.94 9.03 -7.78
N LYS A 46 -14.78 10.06 -7.63
CA LYS A 46 -15.66 10.61 -8.67
C LYS A 46 -15.91 12.08 -8.37
N GLY A 47 -15.34 12.96 -9.20
CA GLY A 47 -15.45 14.42 -9.01
C GLY A 47 -14.93 14.85 -7.63
N LYS A 48 -15.83 15.41 -6.79
CA LYS A 48 -15.49 15.86 -5.42
C LYS A 48 -15.42 14.72 -4.39
N VAL A 49 -15.96 13.54 -4.71
CA VAL A 49 -15.94 12.39 -3.80
C VAL A 49 -14.61 11.66 -3.90
N LYS A 50 -13.85 11.61 -2.80
CA LYS A 50 -12.56 10.91 -2.70
C LYS A 50 -12.52 10.08 -1.42
N GLY A 51 -12.54 8.77 -1.57
CA GLY A 51 -12.44 7.80 -0.49
C GLY A 51 -11.14 7.01 -0.57
N ALA A 52 -10.60 6.64 0.59
CA ALA A 52 -9.50 5.71 0.72
C ALA A 52 -9.83 4.66 1.78
N GLU A 53 -9.39 3.43 1.60
CA GLU A 53 -9.59 2.32 2.55
C GLU A 53 -8.43 1.34 2.42
N ARG A 54 -7.99 0.71 3.52
CA ARG A 54 -7.01 -0.37 3.44
C ARG A 54 -7.58 -1.54 2.63
N VAL A 55 -6.74 -2.29 1.91
CA VAL A 55 -7.24 -3.45 1.14
C VAL A 55 -7.84 -4.54 2.03
N THR A 56 -7.42 -4.62 3.30
CA THR A 56 -7.97 -5.49 4.35
C THR A 56 -9.25 -4.93 5.00
N GLY A 57 -9.70 -3.75 4.60
CA GLY A 57 -10.72 -2.98 5.31
C GLY A 57 -10.16 -2.11 6.42
N GLY A 58 -10.92 -1.08 6.80
CA GLY A 58 -10.52 -0.10 7.81
C GLY A 58 -9.94 1.19 7.23
N LYS A 59 -9.64 2.15 8.13
CA LYS A 59 -9.32 3.51 7.71
C LYS A 59 -7.96 3.60 7.00
N SER A 60 -7.94 4.29 5.87
CA SER A 60 -6.74 4.86 5.24
C SER A 60 -6.92 6.38 5.18
N HIS A 61 -5.89 7.16 5.51
CA HIS A 61 -6.00 8.63 5.63
C HIS A 61 -7.19 9.09 6.50
N LYS A 62 -7.46 8.40 7.62
CA LYS A 62 -8.58 8.66 8.54
C LYS A 62 -10.00 8.48 7.94
N LYS A 63 -10.11 7.98 6.70
CA LYS A 63 -11.37 7.74 5.98
C LYS A 63 -11.52 6.26 5.61
N THR A 64 -12.74 5.84 5.37
CA THR A 64 -13.12 4.61 4.63
C THR A 64 -13.84 5.00 3.35
N LEU A 65 -14.01 4.06 2.42
CA LEU A 65 -14.83 4.32 1.22
C LEU A 65 -16.25 4.71 1.60
N ASP A 66 -16.78 4.06 2.63
CA ASP A 66 -18.12 4.32 3.15
C ASP A 66 -18.27 5.73 3.72
N SER A 67 -17.35 6.13 4.60
CA SER A 67 -17.38 7.47 5.22
C SER A 67 -17.16 8.61 4.22
N ALA A 68 -16.60 8.30 3.05
CA ALA A 68 -16.39 9.26 1.97
C ALA A 68 -17.60 9.37 1.03
N GLY A 69 -18.64 8.56 1.21
CA GLY A 69 -19.83 8.56 0.36
C GLY A 69 -19.68 7.76 -0.93
N VAL A 70 -18.77 6.78 -0.99
CA VAL A 70 -18.64 5.88 -2.14
C VAL A 70 -19.78 4.85 -2.09
N PRO A 71 -20.62 4.72 -3.14
CA PRO A 71 -21.73 3.77 -3.16
C PRO A 71 -21.27 2.32 -2.99
N LYS A 72 -22.05 1.49 -2.27
CA LYS A 72 -21.70 0.08 -2.00
C LYS A 72 -21.47 -0.74 -3.27
N SER A 73 -22.19 -0.45 -4.36
CA SER A 73 -21.99 -1.11 -5.66
C SER A 73 -20.58 -0.86 -6.22
N VAL A 74 -20.10 0.39 -6.14
CA VAL A 74 -18.74 0.78 -6.55
C VAL A 74 -17.71 0.09 -5.66
N GLN A 75 -17.90 0.09 -4.34
CA GLN A 75 -17.01 -0.61 -3.41
C GLN A 75 -16.88 -2.10 -3.77
N LYS A 76 -18.01 -2.77 -4.07
CA LYS A 76 -18.05 -4.18 -4.48
C LYS A 76 -17.31 -4.40 -5.81
N ASN A 77 -17.49 -3.53 -6.79
CA ASN A 77 -16.83 -3.65 -8.09
C ASN A 77 -15.32 -3.44 -7.98
N VAL A 78 -14.87 -2.46 -7.20
CA VAL A 78 -13.45 -2.25 -6.90
C VAL A 78 -12.83 -3.49 -6.26
N LYS A 79 -13.49 -4.09 -5.26
CA LYS A 79 -13.00 -5.31 -4.58
C LYS A 79 -12.90 -6.55 -5.49
N LYS A 80 -13.61 -6.56 -6.62
CA LYS A 80 -13.52 -7.63 -7.63
C LYS A 80 -12.34 -7.47 -8.60
N THR A 81 -11.74 -6.28 -8.68
CA THR A 81 -10.66 -6.00 -9.63
C THR A 81 -9.41 -6.81 -9.35
N ALA A 82 -8.65 -7.13 -10.40
CA ALA A 82 -7.40 -7.88 -10.26
C ALA A 82 -6.37 -7.09 -9.43
N ASP A 83 -6.33 -5.76 -9.56
CA ASP A 83 -5.40 -4.92 -8.81
C ASP A 83 -5.71 -4.93 -7.32
N PHE A 84 -6.99 -4.90 -6.93
CA PHE A 84 -7.39 -5.01 -5.53
C PHE A 84 -6.99 -6.35 -4.93
N LYS A 85 -7.25 -7.45 -5.65
CA LYS A 85 -6.84 -8.79 -5.22
C LYS A 85 -5.32 -8.92 -5.07
N LYS A 86 -4.55 -8.40 -6.03
CA LYS A 86 -3.08 -8.34 -5.95
C LYS A 86 -2.61 -7.52 -4.75
N GLY A 87 -3.24 -6.38 -4.47
CA GLY A 87 -2.94 -5.56 -3.29
C GLY A 87 -3.21 -6.32 -2.00
N LEU A 88 -4.34 -7.03 -1.92
CA LEU A 88 -4.69 -7.88 -0.78
C LEU A 88 -3.67 -9.00 -0.56
N GLU A 89 -3.30 -9.75 -1.61
CA GLU A 89 -2.28 -10.80 -1.53
C GLU A 89 -0.91 -10.26 -1.09
N LYS A 90 -0.52 -9.08 -1.58
CA LYS A 90 0.72 -8.43 -1.15
C LYS A 90 0.65 -7.99 0.31
N GLN A 91 -0.48 -7.47 0.77
CA GLN A 91 -0.68 -7.12 2.17
C GLN A 91 -0.58 -8.35 3.07
N GLU A 92 -1.22 -9.46 2.70
CA GLU A 92 -1.15 -10.70 3.49
C GLU A 92 0.29 -11.23 3.59
N LYS A 93 1.06 -11.16 2.50
CA LYS A 93 2.50 -11.51 2.52
C LYS A 93 3.29 -10.53 3.38
N LEU A 94 3.00 -9.24 3.29
CA LEU A 94 3.65 -8.20 4.09
C LEU A 94 3.40 -8.43 5.58
N ASP A 95 2.17 -8.74 5.98
CA ASP A 95 1.80 -9.04 7.37
C ASP A 95 2.47 -10.31 7.89
N LYS A 96 2.67 -11.33 7.03
CA LYS A 96 3.45 -12.52 7.38
C LYS A 96 4.92 -12.19 7.63
N GLU A 97 5.52 -11.35 6.78
CA GLU A 97 6.91 -10.90 6.99
C GLU A 97 7.04 -10.02 8.24
N ARG A 98 6.10 -9.10 8.48
CA ARG A 98 6.02 -8.30 9.72
C ARG A 98 5.97 -9.18 10.96
N LYS A 99 5.15 -10.23 10.97
CA LYS A 99 5.08 -11.19 12.08
C LYS A 99 6.41 -11.93 12.32
N LYS A 100 7.19 -12.22 11.27
CA LYS A 100 8.52 -12.82 11.41
C LYS A 100 9.51 -11.79 11.97
N VAL A 101 9.48 -10.58 11.46
CA VAL A 101 10.38 -9.49 11.85
C VAL A 101 10.13 -9.01 13.27
N ASN A 102 8.88 -8.97 13.73
CA ASN A 102 8.52 -8.62 15.11
C ASN A 102 9.10 -9.57 16.16
N LYS A 103 9.56 -10.76 15.76
CA LYS A 103 10.25 -11.73 16.63
C LYS A 103 11.77 -11.59 16.64
N LEU A 104 12.31 -10.70 15.81
CA LEU A 104 13.75 -10.50 15.63
C LEU A 104 14.17 -9.17 16.24
N SER A 105 15.38 -9.14 16.80
CA SER A 105 16.05 -7.90 17.16
C SER A 105 16.53 -7.15 15.92
N TRP A 106 16.72 -5.83 16.03
CA TRP A 106 17.24 -4.99 14.95
C TRP A 106 18.53 -5.52 14.31
N ASN A 107 19.46 -6.03 15.13
CA ASN A 107 20.71 -6.62 14.64
C ASN A 107 20.46 -7.89 13.81
N GLN A 108 19.49 -8.72 14.20
CA GLN A 108 19.09 -9.92 13.45
C GLN A 108 18.36 -9.58 12.15
N ILE A 109 17.63 -8.47 12.11
CA ILE A 109 16.94 -7.99 10.90
C ILE A 109 17.97 -7.54 9.88
N ILE A 110 18.96 -6.73 10.29
CA ILE A 110 20.04 -6.26 9.42
C ILE A 110 20.88 -7.44 8.91
N ALA A 111 21.11 -8.45 9.76
CA ALA A 111 21.83 -9.67 9.39
C ALA A 111 21.03 -10.61 8.44
N LYS A 112 19.75 -10.35 8.18
CA LYS A 112 18.88 -11.16 7.31
C LYS A 112 18.45 -10.38 6.06
N PRO A 113 19.34 -10.25 5.05
CA PRO A 113 19.05 -9.47 3.85
C PRO A 113 17.83 -10.00 3.09
N SER A 114 17.54 -11.30 3.11
CA SER A 114 16.41 -11.90 2.40
C SER A 114 15.05 -11.37 2.86
N VAL A 115 14.88 -11.14 4.17
CA VAL A 115 13.63 -10.62 4.74
C VAL A 115 13.43 -9.16 4.32
N LEU A 116 14.49 -8.35 4.41
CA LEU A 116 14.47 -6.96 3.98
C LEU A 116 14.21 -6.82 2.47
N ILE A 117 14.82 -7.65 1.64
CA ILE A 117 14.60 -7.67 0.18
C ILE A 117 13.14 -8.04 -0.13
N THR A 118 12.59 -9.05 0.56
CA THR A 118 11.20 -9.47 0.36
C THR A 118 10.22 -8.37 0.74
N MET A 119 10.41 -7.74 1.90
CA MET A 119 9.57 -6.62 2.34
C MET A 119 9.69 -5.42 1.40
N ALA A 120 10.91 -5.07 0.96
CA ALA A 120 11.14 -3.99 0.02
C ALA A 120 10.39 -4.23 -1.30
N ALA A 121 10.42 -5.46 -1.83
CA ALA A 121 9.67 -5.85 -3.03
C ALA A 121 8.15 -5.80 -2.83
N LEU A 122 7.65 -6.21 -1.66
CA LEU A 122 6.21 -6.17 -1.33
C LEU A 122 5.68 -4.76 -1.17
N VAL A 123 6.49 -3.84 -0.65
CA VAL A 123 6.13 -2.42 -0.48
C VAL A 123 6.35 -1.64 -1.79
N GLY A 124 7.26 -2.09 -2.66
CA GLY A 124 7.66 -1.37 -3.87
C GLY A 124 8.72 -0.29 -3.61
N LEU A 125 9.59 -0.53 -2.63
CA LEU A 125 10.68 0.37 -2.23
C LEU A 125 12.03 -0.32 -2.35
N THR A 126 13.11 0.45 -2.22
CA THR A 126 14.45 -0.10 -2.04
C THR A 126 14.68 -0.49 -0.58
N VAL A 127 15.60 -1.43 -0.34
CA VAL A 127 15.99 -1.83 1.04
C VAL A 127 16.51 -0.63 1.83
N ALA A 128 17.27 0.28 1.20
CA ALA A 128 17.76 1.49 1.85
C ALA A 128 16.61 2.38 2.36
N LYS A 129 15.58 2.63 1.53
CA LYS A 129 14.40 3.38 1.97
C LYS A 129 13.61 2.64 3.05
N LEU A 130 13.53 1.32 2.97
CA LEU A 130 12.85 0.52 3.99
C LEU A 130 13.54 0.68 5.37
N LEU A 131 14.87 0.68 5.40
CA LEU A 131 15.66 0.86 6.63
C LEU A 131 15.54 2.27 7.23
N THR A 132 15.36 3.31 6.40
CA THR A 132 15.13 4.68 6.90
C THR A 132 13.73 4.88 7.50
N PHE A 133 12.77 4.01 7.17
CA PHE A 133 11.39 4.09 7.64
C PHE A 133 10.99 2.81 8.40
N PRO A 134 11.48 2.63 9.64
CA PRO A 134 11.23 1.44 10.44
C PRO A 134 9.73 1.12 10.59
N LYS A 135 8.86 2.14 10.63
CA LYS A 135 7.40 1.95 10.68
C LYS A 135 6.84 1.07 9.54
N LEU A 136 7.46 1.06 8.36
CA LEU A 136 7.05 0.18 7.26
C LEU A 136 7.35 -1.29 7.53
N ILE A 137 8.41 -1.54 8.32
CA ILE A 137 8.88 -2.87 8.73
C ILE A 137 7.99 -3.44 9.84
N PHE A 138 7.48 -2.61 10.75
CA PHE A 138 6.70 -3.08 11.92
C PHE A 138 5.19 -2.91 11.76
N GLY A 139 4.73 -2.03 10.86
CA GLY A 139 3.32 -1.66 10.71
C GLY A 139 2.93 -0.44 11.53
#